data_AF-A0A8B9WIS3-F1
#
_entry.id   AF-A0A8B9WIS3-F1
#
_cell.length_a   1.000
_cell.length_b   1.000
_cell.length_c   1.000
_cell.angle_alpha   90.00
_cell.angle_beta   90.00
_cell.angle_gamma   90.00
#
_symmetry.space_group_name_H-M   'P 1'
#
loop_
_entity.id
_entity.type
_entity.pdbx_description
1 polymer ?
#
loop_
_entity_poly.entity_id
_entity_poly.type
_entity_poly.pdbx_seq_one_letter_code
_entity_poly.pdbx_strand_id
1 'polypeptide(L)'
;MVPSCCFFRCRKQKDNKYQPNKDVLEQMERCIQEKDEKLKTVEELLETGLIQVATKEEELNAIRTENSSLAKEVQDLKAKQNDQVSFASLVEELKKVIHEKDGKIKSVEELLEAELLKVANKEKTIQDLKQEIEALKEEIGNIQLEKAQQLSITSQVQELQNLLKGKEEQMNNMKTVLEEKEKDLHNRGRRLQDLQEENESLKTHVQEFAQHKFQEACSASQFEELQIVLKEKENEMKRLETMLKERESDLSYKTKLLQEVQDENKLFKSQIEELKQQNYQQASSFPPHEELLKVISEREKEITDLKNELDSLKDALEHQRKKNNERQQHVEAVQLEAKEVLKKLFPKVSVPSNLSYSEWLHEFEKKAKECVAAASGSEEVKDLEHKLKEADEMHTLLQLECEKYKSVLAETEGILQKLQRSVEQEENKWKVKVDESQKTIKQMQLSFTSLEQELDRLRRENKDTENLRREREHLEMELEKAEMERSTYVTEVRELKKQLNETHAKLRTEQSERQKVAGDLHKAQQSLDLIQSKIVKAAGDTTVIENSDVSQETESSEKETMSVSLNQTVTQLQQLLQAVNQQLTKEKEHYQVLE
;
A
#
# COMPACT_ATOMS: atom_id res chain seq x y z
N MET A 1 -37.55 18.80 183.10
CA MET A 1 -38.41 19.20 184.24
C MET A 1 -39.22 20.43 183.82
N VAL A 2 -40.50 20.43 184.17
CA VAL A 2 -41.60 21.42 183.96
C VAL A 2 -41.31 22.77 184.67
N PRO A 3 -42.01 23.96 184.49
CA PRO A 3 -43.30 24.32 183.81
C PRO A 3 -43.42 25.66 182.97
N SER A 4 -44.60 25.81 182.30
CA SER A 4 -45.48 27.01 182.02
C SER A 4 -44.99 28.19 181.13
N CYS A 5 -45.79 28.99 180.38
CA CYS A 5 -47.23 29.13 180.04
C CYS A 5 -47.41 30.06 178.79
N CYS A 6 -48.49 29.89 177.98
CA CYS A 6 -49.48 30.86 177.39
C CYS A 6 -49.10 32.31 176.94
N PHE A 7 -49.66 33.04 175.94
CA PHE A 7 -50.99 33.11 175.26
C PHE A 7 -50.96 34.05 173.98
N PHE A 8 -52.12 34.18 173.30
CA PHE A 8 -52.62 34.92 172.09
C PHE A 8 -52.08 36.32 171.58
N ARG A 9 -52.33 36.59 170.27
CA ARG A 9 -53.09 37.71 169.59
C ARG A 9 -52.40 38.60 168.50
N CYS A 10 -53.10 38.76 167.35
CA CYS A 10 -53.35 39.91 166.42
C CYS A 10 -52.31 40.99 165.97
N ARG A 11 -52.42 41.31 164.65
CA ARG A 11 -52.56 42.63 163.95
C ARG A 11 -51.34 43.45 163.42
N LYS A 12 -51.39 43.65 162.08
CA LYS A 12 -51.26 44.88 161.23
C LYS A 12 -49.96 45.73 161.13
N GLN A 13 -49.51 45.86 159.87
CA GLN A 13 -49.15 47.05 159.05
C GLN A 13 -47.94 47.99 159.34
N LYS A 14 -47.25 48.30 158.21
CA LYS A 14 -46.53 49.55 157.78
C LYS A 14 -45.13 49.83 158.35
N ASP A 15 -44.15 50.46 157.68
CA ASP A 15 -43.96 51.04 156.32
C ASP A 15 -42.44 51.44 156.13
N ASN A 16 -41.90 51.39 154.88
CA ASN A 16 -40.93 52.31 154.17
C ASN A 16 -39.46 52.57 154.66
N LYS A 17 -38.40 52.92 153.87
CA LYS A 17 -38.19 53.43 152.46
C LYS A 17 -36.68 53.55 152.03
N TYR A 18 -36.40 53.55 150.70
CA TYR A 18 -35.26 54.07 149.86
C TYR A 18 -34.08 53.19 149.35
N GLN A 19 -34.01 52.99 148.00
CA GLN A 19 -32.84 52.62 147.15
C GLN A 19 -33.16 52.85 145.63
N PRO A 20 -32.46 53.71 144.81
CA PRO A 20 -32.39 53.50 143.33
C PRO A 20 -31.18 54.03 142.46
N ASN A 21 -29.99 54.49 142.92
CA ASN A 21 -29.07 55.30 142.06
C ASN A 21 -27.68 54.73 141.64
N LYS A 22 -27.32 53.49 141.95
CA LYS A 22 -25.97 52.93 141.63
C LYS A 22 -25.91 52.22 140.28
N ASP A 23 -27.00 51.60 139.87
CA ASP A 23 -27.01 50.70 138.71
C ASP A 23 -26.92 51.45 137.37
N VAL A 24 -27.27 52.74 137.32
CA VAL A 24 -27.30 53.54 136.07
C VAL A 24 -25.89 53.94 135.60
N LEU A 25 -24.97 54.29 136.52
CA LEU A 25 -23.60 54.68 136.16
C LEU A 25 -22.78 53.51 135.63
N GLU A 26 -22.88 52.35 136.29
CA GLU A 26 -22.26 51.10 135.83
C GLU A 26 -22.86 50.60 134.50
N GLN A 27 -24.07 51.04 134.15
CA GLN A 27 -24.68 50.75 132.85
C GLN A 27 -24.15 51.68 131.75
N MET A 28 -23.90 52.95 132.07
CA MET A 28 -23.37 53.93 131.12
C MET A 28 -21.89 53.68 130.80
N GLU A 29 -21.08 53.31 131.79
CA GLU A 29 -19.65 53.02 131.60
C GLU A 29 -19.42 51.77 130.75
N ARG A 30 -20.23 50.72 130.97
CA ARG A 30 -20.28 49.56 130.07
C ARG A 30 -20.68 49.95 128.64
N CYS A 31 -21.65 50.86 128.49
CA CYS A 31 -22.12 51.29 127.18
C CYS A 31 -21.03 52.05 126.39
N ILE A 32 -20.20 52.85 127.06
CA ILE A 32 -19.09 53.57 126.42
C ILE A 32 -17.99 52.60 126.01
N GLN A 33 -17.54 51.72 126.92
CA GLN A 33 -16.55 50.69 126.58
C GLN A 33 -17.04 49.80 125.44
N GLU A 34 -18.31 49.41 125.45
CA GLU A 34 -18.91 48.64 124.35
C GLU A 34 -18.90 49.42 123.02
N LYS A 35 -19.10 50.73 123.05
CA LYS A 35 -19.03 51.58 121.86
C LYS A 35 -17.62 51.77 121.33
N ASP A 36 -16.62 51.91 122.21
CA ASP A 36 -15.23 52.05 121.81
C ASP A 36 -14.67 50.73 121.23
N GLU A 37 -15.02 49.59 121.83
CA GLU A 37 -14.70 48.27 121.27
C GLU A 37 -15.40 48.06 119.90
N LYS A 38 -16.64 48.54 119.75
CA LYS A 38 -17.33 48.56 118.44
C LYS A 38 -16.67 49.50 117.44
N LEU A 39 -16.16 50.64 117.87
CA LEU A 39 -15.48 51.58 116.98
C LEU A 39 -14.16 50.99 116.51
N LYS A 40 -13.39 50.40 117.43
CA LYS A 40 -12.12 49.75 117.11
C LYS A 40 -12.30 48.58 116.16
N THR A 41 -13.32 47.75 116.38
CA THR A 41 -13.67 46.68 115.41
C THR A 41 -14.11 47.25 114.06
N VAL A 42 -14.83 48.37 114.02
CA VAL A 42 -15.17 49.05 112.75
C VAL A 42 -13.92 49.59 112.05
N GLU A 43 -12.98 50.18 112.77
CA GLU A 43 -11.72 50.69 112.21
C GLU A 43 -10.84 49.56 111.67
N GLU A 44 -10.66 48.48 112.42
CA GLU A 44 -9.92 47.28 111.97
C GLU A 44 -10.58 46.65 110.72
N LEU A 45 -11.92 46.63 110.66
CA LEU A 45 -12.66 46.18 109.47
C LEU A 45 -12.48 47.12 108.27
N LEU A 46 -12.43 48.43 108.50
CA LEU A 46 -12.21 49.42 107.44
C LEU A 46 -10.77 49.34 106.90
N GLU A 47 -9.78 49.21 107.77
CA GLU A 47 -8.38 49.03 107.37
C GLU A 47 -8.21 47.71 106.59
N THR A 48 -8.77 46.62 107.11
CA THR A 48 -8.81 45.33 106.41
C THR A 48 -9.52 45.45 105.06
N GLY A 49 -10.62 46.20 105.00
CA GLY A 49 -11.37 46.46 103.78
C GLY A 49 -10.58 47.26 102.75
N LEU A 50 -9.86 48.31 103.17
CA LEU A 50 -9.02 49.13 102.28
C LEU A 50 -7.82 48.34 101.74
N ILE A 51 -7.16 47.53 102.57
CA ILE A 51 -6.08 46.64 102.12
C ILE A 51 -6.63 45.64 101.09
N GLN A 52 -7.79 45.01 101.36
CA GLN A 52 -8.42 44.12 100.39
C GLN A 52 -8.78 44.81 99.07
N VAL A 53 -9.22 46.07 99.11
CA VAL A 53 -9.50 46.86 97.90
C VAL A 53 -8.21 47.16 97.14
N ALA A 54 -7.12 47.54 97.83
CA ALA A 54 -5.83 47.77 97.20
C ALA A 54 -5.26 46.50 96.56
N THR A 55 -5.30 45.37 97.27
CA THR A 55 -4.87 44.06 96.73
C THR A 55 -5.73 43.68 95.51
N LYS A 56 -7.05 43.86 95.57
CA LYS A 56 -7.93 43.59 94.42
C LYS A 56 -7.67 44.53 93.24
N GLU A 57 -7.33 45.80 93.48
CA GLU A 57 -6.98 46.74 92.42
C GLU A 57 -5.64 46.38 91.76
N GLU A 58 -4.65 45.91 92.53
CA GLU A 58 -3.40 45.36 91.99
C GLU A 58 -3.64 44.10 91.14
N GLU A 59 -4.45 43.16 91.64
CA GLU A 59 -4.88 41.96 90.89
C GLU A 59 -5.60 42.34 89.58
N LEU A 60 -6.53 43.31 89.64
CA LEU A 60 -7.23 43.81 88.45
C LEU A 60 -6.27 44.44 87.45
N ASN A 61 -5.27 45.19 87.91
CA ASN A 61 -4.27 45.79 87.02
C ASN A 61 -3.33 44.74 86.41
N ALA A 62 -2.93 43.71 87.18
CA ALA A 62 -2.19 42.57 86.63
C ALA A 62 -3.01 41.86 85.54
N ILE A 63 -4.28 41.55 85.79
CA ILE A 63 -5.19 40.96 84.80
C ILE A 63 -5.38 41.87 83.58
N ARG A 64 -5.48 43.19 83.76
CA ARG A 64 -5.55 44.13 82.63
C ARG A 64 -4.28 44.10 81.78
N THR A 65 -3.11 44.05 82.41
CA THR A 65 -1.84 43.98 81.67
C THR A 65 -1.69 42.65 80.92
N GLU A 66 -2.07 41.54 81.56
CA GLU A 66 -2.09 40.22 80.93
C GLU A 66 -3.09 40.19 79.77
N ASN A 67 -4.31 40.70 79.95
CA ASN A 67 -5.30 40.82 78.88
C ASN A 67 -4.78 41.68 77.71
N SER A 68 -4.04 42.76 77.99
CA SER A 68 -3.42 43.56 76.93
C SER A 68 -2.30 42.80 76.22
N SER A 69 -1.54 41.96 76.92
CA SER A 69 -0.49 41.12 76.33
C SER A 69 -1.11 40.02 75.46
N LEU A 70 -2.10 39.30 76.00
CA LEU A 70 -2.86 38.28 75.29
C LEU A 70 -3.56 38.86 74.06
N ALA A 71 -4.12 40.07 74.15
CA ALA A 71 -4.72 40.74 73.00
C ALA A 71 -3.69 41.00 71.87
N LYS A 72 -2.46 41.42 72.21
CA LYS A 72 -1.37 41.56 71.23
C LYS A 72 -0.97 40.22 70.63
N GLU A 73 -0.81 39.18 71.45
CA GLU A 73 -0.44 37.85 70.99
C GLU A 73 -1.51 37.24 70.06
N VAL A 74 -2.80 37.43 70.39
CA VAL A 74 -3.92 37.05 69.53
C VAL A 74 -3.87 37.82 68.20
N GLN A 75 -3.53 39.11 68.21
CA GLN A 75 -3.39 39.90 66.99
C GLN A 75 -2.21 39.41 66.13
N ASP A 76 -1.06 39.10 66.73
CA ASP A 76 0.11 38.58 66.03
C ASP A 76 -0.14 37.18 65.45
N LEU A 77 -0.84 36.31 66.19
CA LEU A 77 -1.27 35.01 65.68
C LEU A 77 -2.26 35.15 64.53
N LYS A 78 -3.18 36.12 64.61
CA LYS A 78 -4.12 36.41 63.52
C LYS A 78 -3.42 36.93 62.26
N ALA A 79 -2.38 37.76 62.42
CA ALA A 79 -1.55 38.20 61.30
C ALA A 79 -0.82 37.01 60.66
N LYS A 80 -0.18 36.15 61.46
CA LYS A 80 0.47 34.92 60.98
C LYS A 80 -0.51 33.95 60.30
N GLN A 81 -1.73 33.82 60.82
CA GLN A 81 -2.79 33.02 60.19
C GLN A 81 -3.18 33.58 58.83
N ASN A 82 -3.25 34.91 58.69
CA ASN A 82 -3.55 35.57 57.42
C ASN A 82 -2.41 35.36 56.39
N ASP A 83 -1.15 35.36 56.84
CA ASP A 83 0.00 35.00 55.99
C ASP A 83 -0.04 33.52 55.58
N GLN A 84 -0.51 32.61 56.45
CA GLN A 84 -0.73 31.20 56.09
C GLN A 84 -1.80 31.03 55.00
N VAL A 85 -2.84 31.88 54.99
CA VAL A 85 -3.84 31.93 53.90
C VAL A 85 -3.19 32.37 52.57
N SER A 86 -2.19 33.26 52.62
CA SER A 86 -1.43 33.66 51.41
C SER A 86 -0.59 32.49 50.85
N PHE A 87 0.04 31.68 51.70
CA PHE A 87 0.72 30.45 51.29
C PHE A 87 -0.25 29.41 50.72
N ALA A 88 -1.45 29.28 51.31
CA ALA A 88 -2.48 28.39 50.79
C ALA A 88 -2.90 28.79 49.35
N SER A 89 -3.02 30.09 49.08
CA SER A 89 -3.29 30.59 47.72
C SER A 89 -2.16 30.27 46.74
N LEU A 90 -0.89 30.41 47.16
CA LEU A 90 0.26 30.08 46.31
C LEU A 90 0.34 28.57 46.02
N VAL A 91 0.06 27.72 47.01
CA VAL A 91 -0.01 26.27 46.84
C VAL A 91 -1.12 25.89 45.86
N GLU A 92 -2.27 26.54 45.91
CA GLU A 92 -3.36 26.25 45.00
C GLU A 92 -3.05 26.68 43.55
N GLU A 93 -2.38 27.83 43.37
CA GLU A 93 -1.90 28.25 42.05
C GLU A 93 -0.83 27.28 41.51
N LEU A 94 0.11 26.81 42.36
CA LEU A 94 1.10 25.81 41.98
C LEU A 94 0.43 24.48 41.59
N LYS A 95 -0.59 24.02 42.30
CA LYS A 95 -1.35 22.82 41.91
C LYS A 95 -2.03 22.99 40.56
N LYS A 96 -2.62 24.16 40.31
CA LYS A 96 -3.24 24.48 39.01
C LYS A 96 -2.23 24.44 37.88
N VAL A 97 -1.05 25.04 38.08
CA VAL A 97 0.05 25.01 37.10
C VAL A 97 0.55 23.58 36.88
N ILE A 98 0.73 22.78 37.93
CA ILE A 98 1.11 21.37 37.81
C ILE A 98 0.08 20.61 37.00
N HIS A 99 -1.21 20.78 37.30
CA HIS A 99 -2.28 20.10 36.55
C HIS A 99 -2.31 20.51 35.07
N GLU A 100 -2.10 21.80 34.76
CA GLU A 100 -1.99 22.27 33.38
C GLU A 100 -0.76 21.69 32.67
N LYS A 101 0.38 21.60 33.36
CA LYS A 101 1.62 21.01 32.83
C LYS A 101 1.46 19.51 32.61
N ASP A 102 0.84 18.79 33.53
CA ASP A 102 0.52 17.36 33.40
C ASP A 102 -0.41 17.12 32.21
N GLY A 103 -1.41 17.99 32.01
CA GLY A 103 -2.27 17.95 30.83
C GLY A 103 -1.48 18.14 29.53
N LYS A 104 -0.58 19.12 29.49
CA LYS A 104 0.31 19.35 28.33
C LYS A 104 1.26 18.18 28.09
N ILE A 105 1.81 17.58 29.15
CA ILE A 105 2.68 16.39 29.05
C ILE A 105 1.90 15.25 28.40
N LYS A 106 0.68 14.95 28.87
CA LYS A 106 -0.17 13.91 28.27
C LYS A 106 -0.46 14.17 26.79
N SER A 107 -0.79 15.41 26.42
CA SER A 107 -1.00 15.74 25.00
C SER A 107 0.27 15.56 24.16
N VAL A 108 1.45 15.85 24.70
CA VAL A 108 2.72 15.61 24.01
C VAL A 108 3.04 14.12 23.90
N GLU A 109 2.76 13.34 24.94
CA GLU A 109 2.91 11.87 24.94
C GLU A 109 2.01 11.23 23.87
N GLU A 110 0.73 11.63 23.82
CA GLU A 110 -0.22 11.17 22.81
C GLU A 110 0.24 11.53 21.37
N LEU A 111 0.74 12.75 21.17
CA LEU A 111 1.30 13.17 19.89
C LEU A 111 2.56 12.37 19.51
N LEU A 112 3.44 12.09 20.48
CA LEU A 112 4.65 11.31 20.25
C LEU A 112 4.31 9.86 19.89
N GLU A 113 3.34 9.25 20.56
CA GLU A 113 2.86 7.91 20.26
C GLU A 113 2.22 7.82 18.86
N ALA A 114 1.43 8.84 18.49
CA ALA A 114 0.90 8.95 17.13
C ALA A 114 2.01 9.08 16.07
N GLU A 115 3.07 9.85 16.35
CA GLU A 115 4.23 9.95 15.45
C GLU A 115 5.05 8.65 15.39
N LEU A 116 5.21 7.92 16.49
CA LEU A 116 5.86 6.60 16.49
C LEU A 116 5.10 5.61 15.60
N LEU A 117 3.76 5.60 15.67
CA LEU A 117 2.94 4.79 14.77
C LEU A 117 3.09 5.20 13.31
N LYS A 118 3.17 6.52 13.02
CA LYS A 118 3.43 7.00 11.64
C LYS A 118 4.81 6.59 11.15
N VAL A 119 5.84 6.65 11.99
CA VAL A 119 7.20 6.22 11.64
C VAL A 119 7.24 4.72 11.38
N ALA A 120 6.62 3.89 12.23
CA ALA A 120 6.53 2.44 12.02
C ALA A 120 5.82 2.09 10.71
N ASN A 121 4.73 2.80 10.38
CA ASN A 121 4.04 2.63 9.09
C ASN A 121 4.93 3.02 7.90
N LYS A 122 5.65 4.15 8.00
CA LYS A 122 6.61 4.57 6.97
C LYS A 122 7.73 3.55 6.80
N GLU A 123 8.24 3.00 7.90
CA GLU A 123 9.30 1.98 7.87
C GLU A 123 8.83 0.70 7.18
N LYS A 124 7.60 0.26 7.46
CA LYS A 124 6.97 -0.86 6.73
C LYS A 124 6.88 -0.56 5.23
N THR A 125 6.41 0.63 4.84
CA THR A 125 6.34 0.99 3.42
C THR A 125 7.71 1.05 2.74
N ILE A 126 8.75 1.47 3.46
CA ILE A 126 10.13 1.47 2.94
C ILE A 126 10.63 0.03 2.76
N GLN A 127 10.30 -0.87 3.68
CA GLN A 127 10.65 -2.29 3.57
C GLN A 127 9.96 -2.95 2.37
N ASP A 128 8.68 -2.66 2.14
CA ASP A 128 7.91 -3.17 1.00
C ASP A 128 8.50 -2.65 -0.32
N LEU A 129 8.78 -1.35 -0.42
CA LEU A 129 9.43 -0.74 -1.59
C LEU A 129 10.83 -1.32 -1.85
N LYS A 130 11.58 -1.66 -0.79
CA LYS A 130 12.90 -2.29 -0.94
C LYS A 130 12.80 -3.69 -1.53
N GLN A 131 11.77 -4.47 -1.17
CA GLN A 131 11.52 -5.78 -1.76
C GLN A 131 11.11 -5.68 -3.23
N GLU A 132 10.26 -4.69 -3.56
CA GLU A 132 9.86 -4.41 -4.94
C GLU A 132 11.07 -4.03 -5.82
N ILE A 133 11.96 -3.16 -5.32
CA ILE A 133 13.20 -2.80 -6.04
C ILE A 133 14.07 -4.03 -6.33
N GLU A 134 14.17 -4.97 -5.40
CA GLU A 134 15.00 -6.16 -5.59
C GLU A 134 14.37 -7.13 -6.60
N ALA A 135 13.04 -7.29 -6.57
CA ALA A 135 12.31 -8.06 -7.57
C ALA A 135 12.45 -7.47 -8.99
N LEU A 136 12.32 -6.14 -9.12
CA LEU A 136 12.50 -5.45 -10.41
C LEU A 136 13.92 -5.58 -10.94
N LYS A 137 14.95 -5.59 -10.08
CA LYS A 137 16.33 -5.86 -10.53
C LYS A 137 16.49 -7.27 -11.10
N GLU A 138 15.87 -8.26 -10.47
CA GLU A 138 15.90 -9.65 -10.96
C GLU A 138 15.19 -9.77 -12.31
N GLU A 139 14.04 -9.11 -12.47
CA GLU A 139 13.30 -9.07 -13.73
C GLU A 139 14.10 -8.38 -14.85
N ILE A 140 14.75 -7.24 -14.57
CA ILE A 140 15.66 -6.58 -15.51
C ILE A 140 16.81 -7.53 -15.91
N GLY A 141 17.36 -8.28 -14.96
CA GLY A 141 18.39 -9.30 -15.24
C GLY A 141 17.90 -10.38 -16.19
N ASN A 142 16.69 -10.89 -15.98
CA ASN A 142 16.06 -11.91 -16.84
C ASN A 142 15.78 -11.36 -18.24
N ILE A 143 15.23 -10.15 -18.36
CA ILE A 143 14.97 -9.49 -19.66
C ILE A 143 16.27 -9.30 -20.44
N GLN A 144 17.39 -8.96 -19.78
CA GLN A 144 18.68 -8.84 -20.44
C GLN A 144 19.18 -10.20 -20.98
N LEU A 145 18.98 -11.29 -20.23
CA LEU A 145 19.33 -12.64 -20.65
C LEU A 145 18.48 -13.08 -21.85
N GLU A 146 17.17 -12.86 -21.80
CA GLU A 146 16.26 -13.13 -22.94
C GLU A 146 16.63 -12.30 -24.17
N LYS A 147 16.98 -11.02 -24.00
CA LYS A 147 17.44 -10.17 -25.10
C LYS A 147 18.72 -10.71 -25.73
N ALA A 148 19.66 -11.21 -24.93
CA ALA A 148 20.88 -11.85 -25.45
C ALA A 148 20.56 -13.12 -26.25
N GLN A 149 19.62 -13.94 -25.77
CA GLN A 149 19.13 -15.11 -26.50
C GLN A 149 18.43 -14.72 -27.81
N GLN A 150 17.58 -13.69 -27.80
CA GLN A 150 16.89 -13.19 -28.98
C GLN A 150 17.86 -12.70 -30.07
N LEU A 151 18.93 -12.00 -29.66
CA LEU A 151 20.00 -11.57 -30.58
C LEU A 151 20.71 -12.77 -31.22
N SER A 152 20.99 -13.82 -30.44
CA SER A 152 21.55 -15.07 -30.95
C SER A 152 20.63 -15.74 -31.97
N ILE A 153 19.33 -15.83 -31.66
CA ILE A 153 18.34 -16.42 -32.59
C ILE A 153 18.23 -15.57 -33.86
N THR A 154 18.23 -14.25 -33.75
CA THR A 154 18.17 -13.33 -34.89
C THR A 154 19.38 -13.50 -35.81
N SER A 155 20.58 -13.69 -35.25
CA SER A 155 21.78 -14.01 -36.03
C SER A 155 21.62 -15.32 -36.80
N GLN A 156 21.12 -16.38 -36.16
CA GLN A 156 20.89 -17.67 -36.81
C GLN A 156 19.84 -17.59 -37.92
N VAL A 157 18.75 -16.84 -37.69
CA VAL A 157 17.72 -16.60 -38.70
C VAL A 157 18.30 -15.83 -39.90
N GLN A 158 19.15 -14.84 -39.65
CA GLN A 158 19.81 -14.08 -40.72
C GLN A 158 20.73 -14.97 -41.57
N GLU A 159 21.49 -15.87 -40.93
CA GLU A 159 22.34 -16.85 -41.63
C GLU A 159 21.50 -17.80 -42.51
N LEU A 160 20.39 -18.32 -41.96
CA LEU A 160 19.47 -19.19 -42.71
C LEU A 160 18.81 -18.46 -43.89
N GLN A 161 18.42 -17.18 -43.71
CA GLN A 161 17.87 -16.36 -44.80
C GLN A 161 18.90 -16.13 -45.91
N ASN A 162 20.15 -15.85 -45.57
CA ASN A 162 21.23 -15.69 -46.56
C ASN A 162 21.46 -17.00 -47.34
N LEU A 163 21.43 -18.15 -46.66
CA LEU A 163 21.54 -19.46 -47.28
C LEU A 163 20.36 -19.75 -48.23
N LEU A 164 19.14 -19.42 -47.80
CA LEU A 164 17.92 -19.58 -48.60
C LEU A 164 17.99 -18.73 -49.87
N LYS A 165 18.38 -17.45 -49.75
CA LYS A 165 18.53 -16.55 -50.89
C LYS A 165 19.56 -17.08 -51.90
N GLY A 166 20.69 -17.59 -51.43
CA GLY A 166 21.68 -18.23 -52.30
C GLY A 166 21.14 -19.47 -53.02
N LYS A 167 20.26 -20.25 -52.37
CA LYS A 167 19.58 -21.39 -53.01
C LYS A 167 18.52 -20.96 -54.02
N GLU A 168 17.81 -19.88 -53.76
CA GLU A 168 16.83 -19.30 -54.69
C GLU A 168 17.51 -18.75 -55.95
N GLU A 169 18.64 -18.06 -55.81
CA GLU A 169 19.47 -17.61 -56.94
C GLU A 169 19.97 -18.81 -57.77
N GLN A 170 20.42 -19.88 -57.12
CA GLN A 170 20.80 -21.13 -57.81
C GLN A 170 19.61 -21.75 -58.57
N MET A 171 18.42 -21.76 -57.97
CA MET A 171 17.20 -22.28 -58.60
C MET A 171 16.79 -21.45 -59.82
N ASN A 172 16.86 -20.12 -59.72
CA ASN A 172 16.55 -19.23 -60.83
C ASN A 172 17.52 -19.40 -62.00
N ASN A 173 18.83 -19.51 -61.72
CA ASN A 173 19.83 -19.82 -62.74
C ASN A 173 19.58 -21.18 -63.41
N MET A 174 19.18 -22.19 -62.64
CA MET A 174 18.84 -23.50 -63.20
C MET A 174 17.58 -23.42 -64.08
N LYS A 175 16.58 -22.66 -63.67
CA LYS A 175 15.34 -22.45 -64.44
C LYS A 175 15.62 -21.77 -65.78
N THR A 176 16.42 -20.72 -65.82
CA THR A 176 16.78 -20.05 -67.08
C THR A 176 17.52 -20.99 -68.04
N VAL A 177 18.44 -21.81 -67.51
CA VAL A 177 19.14 -22.83 -68.32
C VAL A 177 18.16 -23.86 -68.89
N LEU A 178 17.16 -24.28 -68.11
CA LEU A 178 16.14 -25.22 -68.59
C LEU A 178 15.27 -24.59 -69.70
N GLU A 179 14.83 -23.34 -69.55
CA GLU A 179 14.05 -22.63 -70.58
C GLU A 179 14.84 -22.46 -71.89
N GLU A 180 16.14 -22.19 -71.81
CA GLU A 180 17.02 -22.17 -72.99
C GLU A 180 17.10 -23.54 -73.66
N LYS A 181 17.25 -24.62 -72.88
CA LYS A 181 17.26 -25.98 -73.41
C LYS A 181 15.95 -26.38 -74.05
N GLU A 182 14.82 -25.95 -73.51
CA GLU A 182 13.49 -26.17 -74.13
C GLU A 182 13.37 -25.45 -75.47
N LYS A 183 13.85 -24.20 -75.58
CA LYS A 183 13.89 -23.46 -76.85
C LYS A 183 14.79 -24.16 -77.88
N ASP A 184 15.97 -24.62 -77.47
CA ASP A 184 16.88 -25.39 -78.31
C ASP A 184 16.24 -26.68 -78.82
N LEU A 185 15.55 -27.42 -77.94
CA LEU A 185 14.83 -28.64 -78.30
C LEU A 185 13.68 -28.35 -79.26
N HIS A 186 12.93 -27.27 -79.04
CA HIS A 186 11.85 -26.87 -79.95
C HIS A 186 12.39 -26.47 -81.34
N ASN A 187 13.50 -25.74 -81.39
CA ASN A 187 14.17 -25.40 -82.65
C ASN A 187 14.66 -26.65 -83.39
N ARG A 188 15.25 -27.61 -82.66
CA ARG A 188 15.63 -28.92 -83.23
C ARG A 188 14.41 -29.70 -83.71
N GLY A 189 13.30 -29.65 -82.97
CA GLY A 189 12.03 -30.26 -83.35
C GLY A 189 11.48 -29.70 -84.67
N ARG A 190 11.47 -28.38 -84.83
CA ARG A 190 11.10 -27.74 -86.12
C ARG A 190 12.00 -28.19 -87.26
N ARG A 191 13.33 -28.18 -87.05
CA ARG A 191 14.27 -28.65 -88.08
C ARG A 191 14.04 -30.12 -88.44
N LEU A 192 13.71 -30.96 -87.46
CA LEU A 192 13.34 -32.35 -87.71
C LEU A 192 12.03 -32.46 -88.50
N GLN A 193 11.04 -31.62 -88.21
CA GLN A 193 9.80 -31.54 -88.97
C GLN A 193 10.05 -31.09 -90.41
N ASP A 194 10.82 -30.02 -90.62
CA ASP A 194 11.20 -29.53 -91.96
C ASP A 194 11.90 -30.65 -92.75
N LEU A 195 12.84 -31.35 -92.10
CA LEU A 195 13.51 -32.52 -92.69
C LEU A 195 12.54 -33.69 -92.94
N GLN A 196 11.50 -33.85 -92.14
CA GLN A 196 10.50 -34.91 -92.31
C GLN A 196 9.54 -34.58 -93.45
N GLU A 197 9.15 -33.33 -93.62
CA GLU A 197 8.38 -32.83 -94.75
C GLU A 197 9.20 -32.91 -96.05
N GLU A 198 10.49 -32.54 -95.99
CA GLU A 198 11.43 -32.76 -97.10
C GLU A 198 11.57 -34.25 -97.42
N ASN A 199 11.72 -35.12 -96.41
CA ASN A 199 11.80 -36.56 -96.61
C ASN A 199 10.50 -37.15 -97.16
N GLU A 200 9.32 -36.71 -96.73
CA GLU A 200 8.04 -37.16 -97.30
C GLU A 200 7.86 -36.63 -98.72
N SER A 201 8.27 -35.39 -99.02
CA SER A 201 8.31 -34.84 -100.38
C SER A 201 9.27 -35.63 -101.28
N LEU A 202 10.46 -35.94 -100.78
CA LEU A 202 11.44 -36.79 -101.45
C LEU A 202 10.92 -38.22 -101.59
N LYS A 203 10.18 -38.74 -100.62
CA LYS A 203 9.56 -40.06 -100.67
C LYS A 203 8.41 -40.10 -101.67
N THR A 204 7.59 -39.06 -101.79
CA THR A 204 6.61 -38.95 -102.89
C THR A 204 7.32 -38.84 -104.23
N HIS A 205 8.41 -38.08 -104.33
CA HIS A 205 9.21 -38.00 -105.55
C HIS A 205 9.87 -39.35 -105.87
N VAL A 206 10.37 -40.07 -104.87
CA VAL A 206 10.93 -41.42 -104.99
C VAL A 206 9.83 -42.44 -105.26
N GLN A 207 8.59 -42.26 -104.79
CA GLN A 207 7.46 -43.17 -105.05
C GLN A 207 6.88 -42.94 -106.45
N GLU A 208 6.82 -41.70 -106.93
CA GLU A 208 6.56 -41.33 -108.32
C GLU A 208 7.68 -41.83 -109.24
N PHE A 209 8.94 -41.67 -108.82
CA PHE A 209 10.11 -42.20 -109.51
C PHE A 209 10.20 -43.72 -109.43
N ALA A 210 9.75 -44.38 -108.36
CA ALA A 210 9.74 -45.84 -108.18
C ALA A 210 8.54 -46.50 -108.87
N GLN A 211 7.40 -45.81 -109.01
CA GLN A 211 6.35 -46.17 -109.98
C GLN A 211 6.86 -46.05 -111.42
N HIS A 212 7.83 -45.16 -111.67
CA HIS A 212 8.49 -44.98 -112.96
C HIS A 212 9.74 -45.88 -113.16
N LYS A 213 10.32 -46.45 -112.09
CA LYS A 213 11.54 -47.29 -112.11
C LYS A 213 11.38 -48.69 -111.49
N PHE A 214 10.15 -49.17 -111.37
CA PHE A 214 9.82 -50.60 -111.55
C PHE A 214 9.83 -50.97 -113.06
N GLN A 215 10.84 -50.42 -113.74
CA GLN A 215 11.52 -50.82 -114.95
C GLN A 215 12.96 -50.35 -114.67
N GLU A 216 13.86 -51.30 -114.36
CA GLU A 216 15.26 -51.14 -113.92
C GLU A 216 15.58 -51.09 -112.40
N ALA A 217 15.54 -52.29 -111.80
CA ALA A 217 16.61 -52.94 -111.02
C ALA A 217 17.21 -52.34 -109.71
N CYS A 218 17.00 -53.11 -108.63
CA CYS A 218 17.93 -53.64 -107.60
C CYS A 218 18.73 -52.80 -106.56
N SER A 219 18.69 -53.36 -105.33
CA SER A 219 19.66 -53.43 -104.21
C SER A 219 19.97 -52.17 -103.38
N ALA A 220 19.57 -52.06 -102.10
CA ALA A 220 19.95 -52.83 -100.88
C ALA A 220 21.34 -52.47 -100.31
N SER A 221 21.44 -51.31 -99.64
CA SER A 221 22.60 -50.96 -98.80
C SER A 221 22.32 -49.95 -97.66
N GLN A 222 21.09 -49.46 -97.44
CA GLN A 222 20.78 -48.42 -96.43
C GLN A 222 19.97 -48.90 -95.21
N PHE A 223 19.72 -50.21 -95.07
CA PHE A 223 18.86 -50.76 -94.02
C PHE A 223 19.61 -51.02 -92.68
N GLU A 224 20.92 -51.30 -92.73
CA GLU A 224 21.71 -51.67 -91.55
C GLU A 224 21.95 -50.48 -90.59
N GLU A 225 22.15 -49.27 -91.14
CA GLU A 225 22.51 -48.08 -90.35
C GLU A 225 21.30 -47.47 -89.62
N LEU A 226 20.12 -47.50 -90.25
CA LEU A 226 18.86 -47.06 -89.65
C LEU A 226 18.37 -48.02 -88.56
N GLN A 227 18.71 -49.31 -88.63
CA GLN A 227 18.32 -50.30 -87.63
C GLN A 227 19.07 -50.10 -86.29
N ILE A 228 20.32 -49.63 -86.33
CA ILE A 228 21.12 -49.37 -85.12
C ILE A 228 20.61 -48.11 -84.40
N VAL A 229 20.37 -47.03 -85.15
CA VAL A 229 19.90 -45.75 -84.59
C VAL A 229 18.48 -45.86 -84.02
N LEU A 230 17.59 -46.62 -84.67
CA LEU A 230 16.25 -46.91 -84.13
C LEU A 230 16.32 -47.67 -82.80
N LYS A 231 17.21 -48.66 -82.69
CA LYS A 231 17.36 -49.45 -81.47
C LYS A 231 17.91 -48.63 -80.30
N GLU A 232 18.79 -47.67 -80.56
CA GLU A 232 19.31 -46.76 -79.53
C GLU A 232 18.26 -45.77 -79.03
N LYS A 233 17.46 -45.20 -79.95
CA LYS A 233 16.35 -44.29 -79.58
C LYS A 233 15.21 -45.01 -78.87
N GLU A 234 14.94 -46.26 -79.23
CA GLU A 234 13.94 -47.07 -78.53
C GLU A 234 14.37 -47.39 -77.09
N ASN A 235 15.66 -47.63 -76.85
CA ASN A 235 16.20 -47.83 -75.50
C ASN A 235 16.15 -46.55 -74.65
N GLU A 236 16.44 -45.40 -75.25
CA GLU A 236 16.35 -44.10 -74.56
C GLU A 236 14.89 -43.75 -74.21
N MET A 237 13.96 -44.05 -75.13
CA MET A 237 12.52 -43.89 -74.89
C MET A 237 12.03 -44.77 -73.74
N LYS A 238 12.47 -46.04 -73.69
CA LYS A 238 12.15 -46.94 -72.57
C LYS A 238 12.67 -46.43 -71.22
N ARG A 239 13.86 -45.80 -71.17
CA ARG A 239 14.41 -45.19 -69.95
C ARG A 239 13.59 -44.00 -69.47
N LEU A 240 13.20 -43.11 -70.39
CA LEU A 240 12.36 -41.95 -70.06
C LEU A 240 10.97 -42.40 -69.58
N GLU A 241 10.40 -43.40 -70.23
CA GLU A 241 9.10 -43.98 -69.84
C GLU A 241 9.14 -44.59 -68.43
N THR A 242 10.22 -45.28 -68.05
CA THR A 242 10.39 -45.78 -66.67
C THR A 242 10.49 -44.65 -65.64
N MET A 243 11.25 -43.58 -65.91
CA MET A 243 11.35 -42.45 -64.98
C MET A 243 10.02 -41.68 -64.83
N LEU A 244 9.26 -41.56 -65.91
CA LEU A 244 7.96 -40.89 -65.89
C LEU A 244 6.96 -41.67 -65.03
N LYS A 245 6.96 -43.01 -65.18
CA LYS A 245 6.13 -43.91 -64.37
C LYS A 245 6.47 -43.88 -62.89
N GLU A 246 7.76 -43.79 -62.54
CA GLU A 246 8.21 -43.60 -61.15
C GLU A 246 7.70 -42.26 -60.58
N ARG A 247 7.84 -41.17 -61.33
CA ARG A 247 7.35 -39.84 -60.89
C ARG A 247 5.83 -39.76 -60.79
N GLU A 248 5.09 -40.42 -61.67
CA GLU A 248 3.64 -40.56 -61.57
C GLU A 248 3.25 -41.33 -60.31
N SER A 249 4.00 -42.38 -59.96
CA SER A 249 3.76 -43.15 -58.73
C SER A 249 4.04 -42.33 -57.46
N ASP A 250 5.12 -41.53 -57.45
CA ASP A 250 5.45 -40.62 -56.34
C ASP A 250 4.41 -39.52 -56.17
N LEU A 251 3.94 -38.93 -57.27
CA LEU A 251 2.89 -37.91 -57.24
C LEU A 251 1.56 -38.51 -56.76
N SER A 252 1.23 -39.73 -57.19
CA SER A 252 0.05 -40.46 -56.71
C SER A 252 0.12 -40.72 -55.20
N TYR A 253 1.29 -41.14 -54.69
CA TYR A 253 1.52 -41.34 -53.26
C TYR A 253 1.38 -40.03 -52.47
N LYS A 254 2.02 -38.94 -52.91
CA LYS A 254 1.90 -37.62 -52.27
C LYS A 254 0.47 -37.08 -52.30
N THR A 255 -0.28 -37.32 -53.38
CA THR A 255 -1.69 -36.93 -53.48
C THR A 255 -2.55 -37.66 -52.45
N LYS A 256 -2.31 -38.96 -52.23
CA LYS A 256 -2.99 -39.73 -51.16
C LYS A 256 -2.66 -39.21 -49.77
N LEU A 257 -1.40 -38.94 -49.47
CA LEU A 257 -0.99 -38.40 -48.17
C LEU A 257 -1.63 -37.03 -47.88
N LEU A 258 -1.75 -36.18 -48.92
CA LEU A 258 -2.38 -34.87 -48.80
C LEU A 258 -3.89 -34.99 -48.56
N GLN A 259 -4.53 -36.01 -49.17
CA GLN A 259 -5.94 -36.34 -48.93
C GLN A 259 -6.19 -36.82 -47.49
N GLU A 260 -5.31 -37.67 -46.95
CA GLU A 260 -5.38 -38.14 -45.55
C GLU A 260 -5.30 -36.97 -44.56
N VAL A 261 -4.33 -36.07 -44.74
CA VAL A 261 -4.19 -34.85 -43.90
C VAL A 261 -5.41 -33.93 -44.02
N GLN A 262 -6.03 -33.88 -45.20
CA GLN A 262 -7.24 -33.08 -45.42
C GLN A 262 -8.47 -33.69 -44.73
N ASP A 263 -8.57 -35.01 -44.67
CA ASP A 263 -9.65 -35.71 -43.98
C ASP A 263 -9.46 -35.69 -42.46
N GLU A 264 -8.23 -35.79 -41.94
CA GLU A 264 -7.90 -35.55 -40.53
C GLU A 264 -8.28 -34.12 -40.10
N ASN A 265 -8.00 -33.11 -40.92
CA ASN A 265 -8.41 -31.73 -40.63
C ASN A 265 -9.94 -31.55 -40.57
N LYS A 266 -10.71 -32.27 -41.40
CA LYS A 266 -12.18 -32.27 -41.31
C LYS A 266 -12.66 -32.95 -40.04
N LEU A 267 -12.00 -34.03 -39.63
CA LEU A 267 -12.30 -34.74 -38.38
C LEU A 267 -12.05 -33.83 -37.16
N PHE A 268 -10.89 -33.16 -37.10
CA PHE A 268 -10.58 -32.23 -36.03
C PHE A 268 -11.56 -31.05 -35.98
N LYS A 269 -11.96 -30.49 -37.12
CA LYS A 269 -12.99 -29.45 -37.17
C LYS A 269 -14.32 -29.92 -36.59
N SER A 270 -14.73 -31.15 -36.91
CA SER A 270 -15.98 -31.73 -36.39
C SER A 270 -15.90 -31.95 -34.87
N GLN A 271 -14.77 -32.44 -34.35
CA GLN A 271 -14.55 -32.60 -32.91
C GLN A 271 -14.55 -31.26 -32.15
N ILE A 272 -13.97 -30.20 -32.73
CA ILE A 272 -13.98 -28.86 -32.13
C ILE A 272 -15.41 -28.31 -32.04
N GLU A 273 -16.23 -28.54 -33.06
CA GLU A 273 -17.63 -28.08 -33.08
C GLU A 273 -18.49 -28.86 -32.07
N GLU A 274 -18.26 -30.16 -31.93
CA GLU A 274 -18.93 -31.01 -30.93
C GLU A 274 -18.58 -30.60 -29.49
N LEU A 275 -17.30 -30.33 -29.22
CA LEU A 275 -16.85 -29.82 -27.91
C LEU A 275 -17.45 -28.44 -27.59
N LYS A 276 -17.61 -27.56 -28.60
CA LYS A 276 -18.30 -26.28 -28.42
C LYS A 276 -19.77 -26.46 -28.06
N GLN A 277 -20.49 -27.38 -28.71
CA GLN A 277 -21.88 -27.67 -28.38
C GLN A 277 -22.03 -28.28 -26.98
N GLN A 278 -21.14 -29.20 -26.58
CA GLN A 278 -21.15 -29.76 -25.22
C GLN A 278 -20.92 -28.68 -24.16
N ASN A 279 -20.02 -27.73 -24.42
CA ASN A 279 -19.73 -26.63 -23.49
C ASN A 279 -20.92 -25.66 -23.38
N TYR A 280 -21.63 -25.41 -24.48
CA TYR A 280 -22.86 -24.59 -24.48
C TYR A 280 -24.01 -25.27 -23.71
N GLN A 281 -24.14 -26.60 -23.81
CA GLN A 281 -25.14 -27.36 -23.05
C GLN A 281 -24.80 -27.43 -21.55
N GLN A 282 -23.52 -27.60 -21.20
CA GLN A 282 -23.04 -27.56 -19.81
C GLN A 282 -23.23 -26.19 -19.15
N ALA A 283 -23.07 -25.08 -19.88
CA ALA A 283 -23.34 -23.75 -19.36
C ALA A 283 -24.83 -23.49 -19.07
N SER A 284 -25.75 -24.18 -19.77
CA SER A 284 -27.20 -24.06 -19.57
C SER A 284 -27.77 -24.94 -18.46
N SER A 285 -27.01 -25.96 -18.01
CA SER A 285 -27.43 -26.87 -16.94
C SER A 285 -26.95 -26.46 -15.55
N PHE A 286 -26.28 -25.31 -15.42
CA PHE A 286 -25.93 -24.77 -14.12
C PHE A 286 -27.18 -24.20 -13.45
N PRO A 287 -27.58 -24.69 -12.26
CA PRO A 287 -28.72 -24.14 -11.55
C PRO A 287 -28.43 -22.67 -11.17
N PRO A 288 -29.45 -21.81 -11.09
CA PRO A 288 -29.28 -20.44 -10.66
C PRO A 288 -28.54 -20.42 -9.32
N HIS A 289 -27.66 -19.43 -9.12
CA HIS A 289 -26.84 -19.24 -7.91
C HIS A 289 -27.62 -19.39 -6.57
N GLU A 290 -28.93 -19.17 -6.60
CA GLU A 290 -29.85 -19.31 -5.47
C GLU A 290 -30.12 -20.78 -5.05
N GLU A 291 -30.16 -21.72 -6.00
CA GLU A 291 -30.30 -23.15 -5.70
C GLU A 291 -29.02 -23.72 -5.08
N LEU A 292 -27.86 -23.23 -5.53
CA LEU A 292 -26.56 -23.61 -4.98
C LEU A 292 -26.40 -23.13 -3.53
N LEU A 293 -26.81 -21.89 -3.24
CA LEU A 293 -26.83 -21.35 -1.86
C LEU A 293 -27.76 -22.14 -0.94
N LYS A 294 -28.92 -22.57 -1.44
CA LYS A 294 -29.85 -23.39 -0.67
C LYS A 294 -29.27 -24.77 -0.35
N VAL A 295 -28.63 -25.42 -1.32
CA VAL A 295 -27.94 -26.70 -1.12
C VAL A 295 -26.78 -26.55 -0.14
N ILE A 296 -26.00 -25.46 -0.23
CA ILE A 296 -24.91 -25.19 0.72
C ILE A 296 -25.47 -25.03 2.14
N SER A 297 -26.54 -24.25 2.31
CA SER A 297 -27.18 -24.05 3.63
C SER A 297 -27.76 -25.36 4.21
N GLU A 298 -28.38 -26.20 3.38
CA GLU A 298 -28.89 -27.51 3.81
C GLU A 298 -27.74 -28.44 4.24
N ARG A 299 -26.62 -28.45 3.50
CA ARG A 299 -25.43 -29.24 3.86
C ARG A 299 -24.72 -28.73 5.10
N GLU A 300 -24.66 -27.42 5.31
CA GLU A 300 -24.13 -26.83 6.54
C GLU A 300 -24.95 -27.26 7.77
N LYS A 301 -26.29 -27.32 7.62
CA LYS A 301 -27.18 -27.81 8.66
C LYS A 301 -26.96 -29.29 8.97
N GLU A 302 -26.85 -30.14 7.94
CA GLU A 302 -26.51 -31.56 8.12
C GLU A 302 -25.17 -31.76 8.84
N ILE A 303 -24.16 -30.94 8.51
CA ILE A 303 -22.87 -30.99 9.20
C ILE A 303 -23.02 -30.64 10.67
N THR A 304 -23.83 -29.62 11.02
CA THR A 304 -24.08 -29.29 12.42
C THR A 304 -24.84 -30.39 13.17
N ASP A 305 -25.82 -31.02 12.54
CA ASP A 305 -26.60 -32.10 13.15
C ASP A 305 -25.73 -33.34 13.40
N LEU A 306 -24.91 -33.75 12.41
CA LEU A 306 -23.95 -34.85 12.56
C LEU A 306 -22.90 -34.58 13.64
N LYS A 307 -22.48 -33.32 13.79
CA LYS A 307 -21.52 -32.93 14.83
C LYS A 307 -22.11 -33.07 16.23
N ASN A 308 -23.37 -32.68 16.40
CA ASN A 308 -24.10 -32.86 17.66
C ASN A 308 -24.35 -34.35 17.98
N GLU A 309 -24.64 -35.17 16.97
CA GLU A 309 -24.75 -36.62 17.14
C GLU A 309 -23.43 -37.27 17.54
N LEU A 310 -22.31 -36.83 16.96
CA LEU A 310 -20.98 -37.32 17.31
C LEU A 310 -20.62 -37.01 18.76
N ASP A 311 -20.90 -35.79 19.22
CA ASP A 311 -20.70 -35.39 20.62
C ASP A 311 -21.60 -36.21 21.57
N SER A 312 -22.86 -36.45 21.20
CA SER A 312 -23.78 -37.28 21.97
C SER A 312 -23.33 -38.75 22.05
N LEU A 313 -22.82 -39.31 20.96
CA LEU A 313 -22.27 -40.66 20.91
C LEU A 313 -20.99 -40.78 21.74
N LYS A 314 -20.16 -39.75 21.75
CA LYS A 314 -18.94 -39.69 22.55
C LYS A 314 -19.26 -39.71 24.04
N ASP A 315 -20.24 -38.93 24.49
CA ASP A 315 -20.72 -38.94 25.88
C ASP A 315 -21.33 -40.30 26.27
N ALA A 316 -22.09 -40.91 25.37
CA ALA A 316 -22.65 -42.24 25.57
C ALA A 316 -21.55 -43.33 25.70
N LEU A 317 -20.48 -43.23 24.91
CA LEU A 317 -19.32 -44.12 24.97
C LEU A 317 -18.57 -43.97 26.30
N GLU A 318 -18.33 -42.73 26.75
CA GLU A 318 -17.67 -42.43 28.03
C GLU A 318 -18.50 -42.98 29.21
N HIS A 319 -19.83 -42.81 29.13
CA HIS A 319 -20.76 -43.38 30.11
C HIS A 319 -20.74 -44.92 30.11
N GLN A 320 -20.74 -45.57 28.95
CA GLN A 320 -20.60 -47.03 28.86
C GLN A 320 -19.26 -47.52 29.40
N ARG A 321 -18.17 -46.79 29.16
CA ARG A 321 -16.84 -47.12 29.68
C ARG A 321 -16.83 -47.11 31.21
N LYS A 322 -17.44 -46.09 31.84
CA LYS A 322 -17.58 -46.01 33.30
C LYS A 322 -18.42 -47.17 33.85
N LYS A 323 -19.57 -47.46 33.23
CA LYS A 323 -20.45 -48.56 33.63
C LYS A 323 -19.77 -49.93 33.47
N ASN A 324 -18.93 -50.11 32.46
CA ASN A 324 -18.19 -51.36 32.26
C ASN A 324 -17.12 -51.57 33.34
N ASN A 325 -16.43 -50.50 33.75
CA ASN A 325 -15.50 -50.55 34.89
C ASN A 325 -16.21 -50.90 36.21
N GLU A 326 -17.38 -50.33 36.48
CA GLU A 326 -18.18 -50.66 37.67
C GLU A 326 -18.67 -52.12 37.65
N ARG A 327 -19.09 -52.62 36.48
CA ARG A 327 -19.44 -54.05 36.30
C ARG A 327 -18.24 -54.97 36.52
N GLN A 328 -17.06 -54.60 36.04
CA GLN A 328 -15.84 -55.38 36.23
C GLN A 328 -15.49 -55.51 37.73
N GLN A 329 -15.59 -54.41 38.49
CA GLN A 329 -15.40 -54.44 39.95
C GLN A 329 -16.43 -55.34 40.65
N HIS A 330 -17.69 -55.30 40.22
CA HIS A 330 -18.74 -56.17 40.78
C HIS A 330 -18.48 -57.64 40.48
N VAL A 331 -18.05 -57.98 39.26
CA VAL A 331 -17.67 -59.35 38.88
C VAL A 331 -16.52 -59.84 39.76
N GLU A 332 -15.47 -59.04 39.97
CA GLU A 332 -14.35 -59.40 40.84
C GLU A 332 -14.78 -59.63 42.30
N ALA A 333 -15.70 -58.82 42.82
CA ALA A 333 -16.26 -58.99 44.15
C ALA A 333 -17.06 -60.31 44.30
N VAL A 334 -17.94 -60.62 43.34
CA VAL A 334 -18.71 -61.87 43.32
C VAL A 334 -17.79 -63.08 43.16
N GLN A 335 -16.73 -62.96 42.35
CA GLN A 335 -15.72 -64.00 42.19
C GLN A 335 -14.99 -64.32 43.51
N LEU A 336 -14.64 -63.29 44.28
CA LEU A 336 -14.04 -63.45 45.62
C LEU A 336 -15.02 -64.13 46.59
N GLU A 337 -16.28 -63.69 46.61
CA GLU A 337 -17.31 -64.28 47.47
C GLU A 337 -17.57 -65.75 47.13
N ALA A 338 -17.68 -66.09 45.84
CA ALA A 338 -17.85 -67.46 45.37
C ALA A 338 -16.66 -68.36 45.76
N LYS A 339 -15.42 -67.86 45.64
CA LYS A 339 -14.22 -68.56 46.11
C LYS A 339 -14.31 -68.89 47.60
N GLU A 340 -14.76 -67.95 48.42
CA GLU A 340 -14.89 -68.13 49.87
C GLU A 340 -16.02 -69.10 50.26
N VAL A 341 -17.16 -69.07 49.56
CA VAL A 341 -18.25 -70.04 49.77
C VAL A 341 -17.79 -71.46 49.40
N LEU A 342 -17.13 -71.64 48.25
CA LEU A 342 -16.65 -72.95 47.80
C LEU A 342 -15.59 -73.55 48.75
N LYS A 343 -14.67 -72.72 49.27
CA LYS A 343 -13.71 -73.14 50.31
C LYS A 343 -14.42 -73.59 51.60
N LYS A 344 -15.52 -72.94 51.99
CA LYS A 344 -16.34 -73.32 53.16
C LYS A 344 -17.08 -74.64 52.95
N LEU A 345 -17.64 -74.87 51.76
CA LEU A 345 -18.41 -76.08 51.45
C LEU A 345 -17.53 -77.33 51.28
N PHE A 346 -16.29 -77.16 50.78
CA PHE A 346 -15.36 -78.27 50.52
C PHE A 346 -13.99 -78.03 51.18
N PRO A 347 -13.91 -78.02 52.52
CA PRO A 347 -12.68 -77.68 53.24
C PRO A 347 -11.54 -78.69 53.05
N LYS A 348 -11.81 -79.86 52.46
CA LYS A 348 -10.81 -80.89 52.12
C LYS A 348 -10.13 -80.66 50.75
N VAL A 349 -10.65 -79.75 49.93
CA VAL A 349 -10.11 -79.44 48.61
C VAL A 349 -9.18 -78.21 48.72
N SER A 350 -7.88 -78.42 48.49
CA SER A 350 -6.86 -77.37 48.59
C SER A 350 -6.36 -76.92 47.22
N VAL A 351 -6.52 -75.63 46.91
CA VAL A 351 -6.11 -74.99 45.64
C VAL A 351 -5.29 -73.72 45.91
N PRO A 352 -4.16 -73.49 45.20
CA PRO A 352 -3.32 -72.30 45.36
C PRO A 352 -4.08 -70.98 45.12
N SER A 353 -3.75 -69.92 45.88
CA SER A 353 -4.50 -68.64 45.87
C SER A 353 -4.04 -67.62 44.83
N ASN A 354 -2.95 -67.89 44.12
CA ASN A 354 -2.31 -66.98 43.15
C ASN A 354 -2.81 -67.16 41.70
N LEU A 355 -3.94 -67.84 41.50
CA LEU A 355 -4.51 -68.17 40.20
C LEU A 355 -5.65 -67.21 39.82
N SER A 356 -5.80 -66.94 38.51
CA SER A 356 -6.97 -66.20 38.00
C SER A 356 -8.28 -66.94 38.37
N TYR A 357 -9.42 -66.25 38.39
CA TYR A 357 -10.67 -66.86 38.85
C TYR A 357 -11.05 -68.12 38.05
N SER A 358 -10.90 -68.09 36.72
CA SER A 358 -11.16 -69.23 35.83
C SER A 358 -10.24 -70.43 36.10
N GLU A 359 -8.93 -70.17 36.23
CA GLU A 359 -7.95 -71.23 36.49
C GLU A 359 -8.12 -71.84 37.88
N TRP A 360 -8.46 -71.01 38.87
CA TRP A 360 -8.76 -71.46 40.22
C TRP A 360 -10.00 -72.34 40.28
N LEU A 361 -11.08 -71.96 39.58
CA LEU A 361 -12.32 -72.74 39.51
C LEU A 361 -12.09 -74.09 38.85
N HIS A 362 -11.32 -74.14 37.76
CA HIS A 362 -11.02 -75.37 37.05
C HIS A 362 -10.20 -76.36 37.90
N GLU A 363 -9.18 -75.88 38.63
CA GLU A 363 -8.41 -76.72 39.55
C GLU A 363 -9.23 -77.15 40.77
N PHE A 364 -10.12 -76.29 41.26
CA PHE A 364 -11.08 -76.65 42.29
C PHE A 364 -12.04 -77.75 41.83
N GLU A 365 -12.61 -77.61 40.62
CA GLU A 365 -13.50 -78.59 40.01
C GLU A 365 -12.77 -79.93 39.79
N LYS A 366 -11.55 -79.91 39.28
CA LYS A 366 -10.73 -81.12 39.08
C LYS A 366 -10.49 -81.87 40.40
N LYS A 367 -10.07 -81.17 41.44
CA LYS A 367 -9.86 -81.80 42.77
C LYS A 367 -11.15 -82.21 43.46
N ALA A 368 -12.25 -81.51 43.22
CA ALA A 368 -13.57 -81.90 43.69
C ALA A 368 -14.06 -83.18 42.98
N LYS A 369 -13.83 -83.31 41.66
CA LYS A 369 -14.14 -84.52 40.88
C LYS A 369 -13.31 -85.73 41.30
N GLU A 370 -12.03 -85.53 41.63
CA GLU A 370 -11.18 -86.57 42.22
C GLU A 370 -11.74 -87.09 43.57
N CYS A 371 -12.49 -86.26 44.31
CA CYS A 371 -13.18 -86.67 45.54
C CYS A 371 -14.53 -87.38 45.29
N VAL A 372 -15.14 -87.22 44.10
CA VAL A 372 -16.47 -87.74 43.74
C VAL A 372 -16.39 -89.02 42.89
N ALA A 373 -15.23 -89.35 42.30
CA ALA A 373 -15.02 -90.53 41.45
C ALA A 373 -15.10 -91.91 42.15
N ALA A 374 -15.70 -92.00 43.35
CA ALA A 374 -15.92 -93.25 44.09
C ALA A 374 -17.36 -93.82 43.97
N ALA A 375 -18.18 -93.37 43.03
CA ALA A 375 -19.54 -93.90 42.84
C ALA A 375 -19.85 -94.20 41.36
N SER A 376 -20.11 -95.49 41.08
CA SER A 376 -20.38 -96.08 39.76
C SER A 376 -21.87 -96.04 39.35
N GLY A 377 -22.12 -96.04 38.02
CA GLY A 377 -22.82 -97.14 37.34
C GLY A 377 -24.33 -97.05 37.01
N SER A 378 -24.62 -96.78 35.72
CA SER A 378 -25.46 -97.52 34.73
C SER A 378 -26.92 -97.96 35.01
N GLU A 379 -27.86 -97.31 34.27
CA GLU A 379 -29.06 -97.83 33.54
C GLU A 379 -29.60 -96.71 32.59
N GLU A 380 -29.21 -95.45 32.85
CA GLU A 380 -29.43 -94.24 32.02
C GLU A 380 -28.74 -94.25 30.64
N VAL A 381 -27.94 -95.27 30.31
CA VAL A 381 -27.01 -95.27 29.17
C VAL A 381 -27.70 -95.20 27.80
N LYS A 382 -28.86 -95.86 27.62
CA LYS A 382 -29.57 -95.88 26.32
C LYS A 382 -30.36 -94.59 26.03
N ASP A 383 -30.93 -94.00 27.08
CA ASP A 383 -31.62 -92.70 26.98
C ASP A 383 -30.60 -91.57 26.77
N LEU A 384 -29.41 -91.73 27.36
CA LEU A 384 -28.23 -90.88 27.10
C LEU A 384 -27.67 -91.08 25.69
N GLU A 385 -27.65 -92.29 25.12
CA GLU A 385 -27.23 -92.55 23.73
C GLU A 385 -28.15 -91.85 22.71
N HIS A 386 -29.46 -91.87 22.92
CA HIS A 386 -30.40 -91.15 22.04
C HIS A 386 -30.22 -89.63 22.15
N LYS A 387 -30.14 -89.10 23.38
CA LYS A 387 -29.88 -87.66 23.62
C LYS A 387 -28.52 -87.23 23.09
N LEU A 388 -27.52 -88.12 23.10
CA LEU A 388 -26.21 -87.87 22.50
C LEU A 388 -26.32 -87.74 20.99
N LYS A 389 -27.09 -88.62 20.32
CA LYS A 389 -27.32 -88.54 18.88
C LYS A 389 -28.09 -87.27 18.47
N GLU A 390 -29.13 -86.89 19.22
CA GLU A 390 -29.84 -85.62 19.01
C GLU A 390 -28.92 -84.41 19.25
N ALA A 391 -28.05 -84.47 20.27
CA ALA A 391 -27.05 -83.44 20.52
C ALA A 391 -25.98 -83.36 19.42
N ASP A 392 -25.56 -84.49 18.85
CA ASP A 392 -24.64 -84.55 17.71
C ASP A 392 -25.27 -83.97 16.44
N GLU A 393 -26.53 -84.31 16.15
CA GLU A 393 -27.29 -83.72 15.04
C GLU A 393 -27.44 -82.19 15.22
N MET A 394 -27.76 -81.74 16.43
CA MET A 394 -27.83 -80.31 16.75
C MET A 394 -26.46 -79.62 16.69
N HIS A 395 -25.39 -80.29 17.11
CA HIS A 395 -24.01 -79.80 16.98
C HIS A 395 -23.63 -79.64 15.51
N THR A 396 -23.95 -80.60 14.64
CA THR A 396 -23.68 -80.48 13.20
C THR A 396 -24.45 -79.33 12.55
N LEU A 397 -25.71 -79.08 12.96
CA LEU A 397 -26.49 -77.95 12.46
C LEU A 397 -25.90 -76.61 12.93
N LEU A 398 -25.54 -76.48 14.21
CA LEU A 398 -24.87 -75.29 14.75
C LEU A 398 -23.51 -75.05 14.07
N GLN A 399 -22.76 -76.11 13.79
CA GLN A 399 -21.50 -76.02 13.04
C GLN A 399 -21.73 -75.44 11.64
N LEU A 400 -22.73 -75.93 10.90
CA LEU A 400 -23.11 -75.40 9.59
C LEU A 400 -23.53 -73.93 9.65
N GLU A 401 -24.28 -73.54 10.69
CA GLU A 401 -24.67 -72.13 10.89
C GLU A 401 -23.45 -71.24 11.18
N CYS A 402 -22.50 -71.71 12.01
CA CYS A 402 -21.24 -71.03 12.26
C CYS A 402 -20.41 -70.84 10.99
N GLU A 403 -20.32 -71.87 10.13
CA GLU A 403 -19.61 -71.76 8.84
C GLU A 403 -20.30 -70.76 7.90
N LYS A 404 -21.63 -70.72 7.89
CA LYS A 404 -22.38 -69.69 7.14
C LYS A 404 -22.09 -68.28 7.66
N TYR A 405 -22.08 -68.06 8.98
CA TYR A 405 -21.73 -66.76 9.56
C TYR A 405 -20.30 -66.35 9.24
N LYS A 406 -19.33 -67.28 9.31
CA LYS A 406 -17.94 -67.02 8.89
C LYS A 406 -17.86 -66.57 7.43
N SER A 407 -18.59 -67.23 6.53
CA SER A 407 -18.63 -66.86 5.11
C SER A 407 -19.20 -65.46 4.89
N VAL A 408 -20.32 -65.12 5.54
CA VAL A 408 -20.95 -63.79 5.43
C VAL A 408 -20.04 -62.71 6.01
N LEU A 409 -19.35 -62.98 7.13
CA LEU A 409 -18.38 -62.06 7.72
C LEU A 409 -17.20 -61.81 6.77
N ALA A 410 -16.66 -62.85 6.13
CA ALA A 410 -15.57 -62.70 5.16
C ALA A 410 -16.01 -61.88 3.93
N GLU A 411 -17.24 -62.08 3.43
CA GLU A 411 -17.79 -61.27 2.34
C GLU A 411 -17.98 -59.81 2.76
N THR A 412 -18.53 -59.58 3.96
CA THR A 412 -18.73 -58.24 4.52
C THR A 412 -17.40 -57.51 4.72
N GLU A 413 -16.40 -58.21 5.26
CA GLU A 413 -15.03 -57.68 5.40
C GLU A 413 -14.44 -57.32 4.02
N GLY A 414 -14.64 -58.18 3.02
CA GLY A 414 -14.22 -57.91 1.64
C GLY A 414 -14.86 -56.66 1.03
N ILE A 415 -16.15 -56.42 1.31
CA ILE A 415 -16.86 -55.20 0.88
C ILE A 415 -16.31 -53.97 1.62
N LEU A 416 -16.14 -54.05 2.94
CA LEU A 416 -15.58 -52.96 3.75
C LEU A 416 -14.17 -52.57 3.30
N GLN A 417 -13.30 -53.55 3.02
CA GLN A 417 -11.96 -53.28 2.50
C GLN A 417 -11.99 -52.60 1.12
N LYS A 418 -12.95 -52.94 0.24
CA LYS A 418 -13.13 -52.26 -1.05
C LYS A 418 -13.59 -50.83 -0.87
N LEU A 419 -14.56 -50.59 0.02
CA LEU A 419 -15.05 -49.26 0.35
C LEU A 419 -13.94 -48.40 0.94
N GLN A 420 -13.19 -48.92 1.92
CA GLN A 420 -12.05 -48.23 2.52
C GLN A 420 -11.03 -47.81 1.46
N ARG A 421 -10.59 -48.74 0.59
CA ARG A 421 -9.66 -48.42 -0.50
C ARG A 421 -10.22 -47.38 -1.46
N SER A 422 -11.52 -47.42 -1.76
CA SER A 422 -12.17 -46.43 -2.63
C SER A 422 -12.17 -45.04 -2.00
N VAL A 423 -12.44 -44.93 -0.71
CA VAL A 423 -12.41 -43.66 0.03
C VAL A 423 -10.99 -43.11 0.08
N GLU A 424 -10.00 -43.93 0.44
CA GLU A 424 -8.58 -43.52 0.47
C GLU A 424 -8.09 -43.04 -0.90
N GLN A 425 -8.50 -43.69 -1.99
CA GLN A 425 -8.18 -43.26 -3.35
C GLN A 425 -8.80 -41.89 -3.67
N GLU A 426 -10.07 -41.70 -3.31
CA GLU A 426 -10.78 -40.46 -3.58
C GLU A 426 -10.23 -39.30 -2.74
N GLU A 427 -9.92 -39.52 -1.46
CA GLU A 427 -9.23 -38.55 -0.60
C GLU A 427 -7.89 -38.11 -1.20
N ASN A 428 -7.10 -39.06 -1.74
CA ASN A 428 -5.83 -38.74 -2.38
C ASN A 428 -6.01 -37.94 -3.68
N LYS A 429 -7.05 -38.24 -4.48
CA LYS A 429 -7.36 -37.44 -5.68
C LYS A 429 -7.74 -36.00 -5.31
N TRP A 430 -8.62 -35.83 -4.31
CA TRP A 430 -9.02 -34.48 -3.87
C TRP A 430 -7.86 -33.71 -3.26
N LYS A 431 -6.96 -34.38 -2.54
CA LYS A 431 -5.74 -33.78 -2.02
C LYS A 431 -4.86 -33.21 -3.15
N VAL A 432 -4.59 -34.01 -4.19
CA VAL A 432 -3.82 -33.54 -5.37
C VAL A 432 -4.52 -32.36 -6.05
N LYS A 433 -5.84 -32.43 -6.26
CA LYS A 433 -6.61 -31.38 -6.92
C LYS A 433 -6.61 -30.06 -6.12
N VAL A 434 -6.67 -30.15 -4.80
CA VAL A 434 -6.53 -28.99 -3.90
C VAL A 434 -5.12 -28.40 -4.01
N ASP A 435 -4.08 -29.23 -3.97
CA ASP A 435 -2.70 -28.77 -4.09
C ASP A 435 -2.43 -28.06 -5.44
N GLU A 436 -2.95 -28.59 -6.55
CA GLU A 436 -2.86 -27.98 -7.89
C GLU A 436 -3.64 -26.66 -7.97
N SER A 437 -4.85 -26.62 -7.44
CA SER A 437 -5.66 -25.40 -7.38
C SER A 437 -4.95 -24.32 -6.55
N GLN A 438 -4.34 -24.71 -5.43
CA GLN A 438 -3.62 -23.81 -4.55
C GLN A 438 -2.32 -23.29 -5.18
N LYS A 439 -1.61 -24.11 -5.97
CA LYS A 439 -0.48 -23.64 -6.81
C LYS A 439 -0.93 -22.61 -7.84
N THR A 440 -2.05 -22.86 -8.51
CA THR A 440 -2.61 -21.95 -9.52
C THR A 440 -3.02 -20.61 -8.89
N ILE A 441 -3.68 -20.65 -7.73
CA ILE A 441 -4.04 -19.44 -6.98
C ILE A 441 -2.78 -18.65 -6.59
N LYS A 442 -1.74 -19.31 -6.07
CA LYS A 442 -0.47 -18.64 -5.74
C LYS A 442 0.17 -17.99 -6.96
N GLN A 443 0.17 -18.66 -8.11
CA GLN A 443 0.69 -18.10 -9.35
C GLN A 443 -0.12 -16.87 -9.81
N MET A 444 -1.45 -16.95 -9.74
CA MET A 444 -2.32 -15.82 -10.05
C MET A 444 -2.09 -14.65 -9.09
N GLN A 445 -1.93 -14.90 -7.79
CA GLN A 445 -1.61 -13.88 -6.79
C GLN A 445 -0.28 -13.17 -7.09
N LEU A 446 0.75 -13.90 -7.52
CA LEU A 446 2.01 -13.31 -7.95
C LEU A 446 1.83 -12.42 -9.18
N SER A 447 1.11 -12.90 -10.21
CA SER A 447 0.81 -12.07 -11.40
C SER A 447 -0.01 -10.82 -11.07
N PHE A 448 -0.94 -10.94 -10.12
CA PHE A 448 -1.77 -9.82 -9.68
C PHE A 448 -0.93 -8.77 -8.95
N THR A 449 -0.03 -9.21 -8.06
CA THR A 449 0.89 -8.31 -7.34
C THR A 449 1.80 -7.56 -8.31
N SER A 450 2.32 -8.23 -9.34
CA SER A 450 3.12 -7.60 -10.41
C SER A 450 2.31 -6.57 -11.22
N LEU A 451 1.07 -6.89 -11.60
CA LEU A 451 0.18 -5.96 -12.29
C LEU A 451 -0.21 -4.75 -11.42
N GLU A 452 -0.41 -4.93 -10.11
CA GLU A 452 -0.67 -3.84 -9.18
C GLU A 452 0.53 -2.88 -9.07
N GLN A 453 1.75 -3.42 -8.97
CA GLN A 453 2.99 -2.63 -8.96
C GLN A 453 3.14 -1.81 -10.25
N GLU A 454 2.84 -2.43 -11.39
CA GLU A 454 2.88 -1.77 -12.70
C GLU A 454 1.84 -0.65 -12.83
N LEU A 455 0.62 -0.87 -12.31
CA LEU A 455 -0.41 0.18 -12.27
C LEU A 455 0.02 1.36 -11.39
N ASP A 456 0.66 1.11 -10.26
CA ASP A 456 1.17 2.18 -9.39
C ASP A 456 2.37 2.91 -9.99
N ARG A 457 3.25 2.21 -10.73
CA ARG A 457 4.30 2.83 -11.55
C ARG A 457 3.69 3.76 -12.60
N LEU A 458 2.73 3.29 -13.39
CA LEU A 458 2.06 4.10 -14.41
C LEU A 458 1.30 5.28 -13.80
N ARG A 459 0.70 5.11 -12.62
CA ARG A 459 0.04 6.19 -11.89
C ARG A 459 1.01 7.30 -11.47
N ARG A 460 2.24 6.94 -11.04
CA ARG A 460 3.31 7.91 -10.74
C ARG A 460 3.75 8.65 -12.00
N GLU A 461 4.04 7.92 -13.07
CA GLU A 461 4.46 8.52 -14.36
C GLU A 461 3.41 9.46 -14.94
N ASN A 462 2.12 9.12 -14.82
CA ASN A 462 1.04 9.98 -15.27
C ASN A 462 0.97 11.28 -14.45
N LYS A 463 1.21 11.21 -13.13
CA LYS A 463 1.30 12.40 -12.29
C LYS A 463 2.47 13.30 -12.68
N ASP A 464 3.62 12.72 -13.00
CA ASP A 464 4.80 13.47 -13.45
C ASP A 464 4.57 14.11 -14.83
N THR A 465 3.96 13.36 -15.76
CA THR A 465 3.57 13.86 -17.08
C THR A 465 2.61 15.04 -16.97
N GLU A 466 1.65 14.94 -16.05
CA GLU A 466 0.68 16.00 -15.76
C GLU A 466 1.35 17.24 -15.12
N ASN A 467 2.38 17.06 -14.29
CA ASN A 467 3.16 18.18 -13.76
C ASN A 467 3.94 18.89 -14.87
N LEU A 468 4.63 18.13 -15.73
CA LEU A 468 5.34 18.67 -16.90
C LEU A 468 4.38 19.39 -17.86
N ARG A 469 3.15 18.89 -18.03
CA ARG A 469 2.12 19.57 -18.82
C ARG A 469 1.79 20.95 -18.27
N ARG A 470 1.62 21.09 -16.95
CA ARG A 470 1.37 22.39 -16.30
C ARG A 470 2.55 23.35 -16.43
N GLU A 471 3.78 22.84 -16.29
CA GLU A 471 4.99 23.65 -16.47
C GLU A 471 5.11 24.14 -17.92
N ARG A 472 4.85 23.26 -18.91
CA ARG A 472 4.80 23.64 -20.32
C ARG A 472 3.77 24.74 -20.58
N GLU A 473 2.55 24.61 -20.05
CA GLU A 473 1.50 25.63 -20.20
C GLU A 473 1.91 26.96 -19.57
N HIS A 474 2.59 26.94 -18.44
CA HIS A 474 3.13 28.16 -17.81
C HIS A 474 4.20 28.83 -18.68
N LEU A 475 5.16 28.05 -19.19
CA LEU A 475 6.22 28.55 -20.07
C LEU A 475 5.67 29.07 -21.41
N GLU A 476 4.65 28.44 -21.97
CA GLU A 476 3.95 28.91 -23.18
C GLU A 476 3.31 30.29 -22.95
N MET A 477 2.65 30.49 -21.80
CA MET A 477 2.07 31.78 -21.43
C MET A 477 3.14 32.87 -21.24
N GLU A 478 4.27 32.54 -20.60
CA GLU A 478 5.38 33.50 -20.44
C GLU A 478 6.00 33.85 -21.79
N LEU A 479 6.15 32.87 -22.69
CA LEU A 479 6.63 33.11 -24.04
C LEU A 479 5.69 34.05 -24.81
N GLU A 480 4.39 33.78 -24.80
CA GLU A 480 3.38 34.63 -25.47
C GLU A 480 3.43 36.07 -24.96
N LYS A 481 3.58 36.26 -23.64
CA LYS A 481 3.77 37.58 -23.03
C LYS A 481 5.03 38.27 -23.56
N ALA A 482 6.17 37.58 -23.57
CA ALA A 482 7.42 38.13 -24.10
C ALA A 482 7.32 38.48 -25.59
N GLU A 483 6.57 37.70 -26.38
CA GLU A 483 6.31 38.00 -27.79
C GLU A 483 5.43 39.23 -27.98
N MET A 484 4.42 39.42 -27.12
CA MET A 484 3.57 40.61 -27.11
C MET A 484 4.38 41.87 -26.76
N GLU A 485 5.25 41.80 -25.76
CA GLU A 485 6.18 42.88 -25.41
C GLU A 485 7.15 43.18 -26.57
N ARG A 486 7.76 42.15 -27.17
CA ARG A 486 8.63 42.28 -28.35
C ARG A 486 7.91 42.98 -29.51
N SER A 487 6.67 42.60 -29.78
CA SER A 487 5.84 43.22 -30.83
C SER A 487 5.65 44.71 -30.57
N THR A 488 5.37 45.07 -29.32
CA THR A 488 5.23 46.46 -28.88
C THR A 488 6.52 47.25 -29.12
N TYR A 489 7.68 46.75 -28.64
CA TYR A 489 8.97 47.39 -28.87
C TYR A 489 9.31 47.56 -30.36
N VAL A 490 8.99 46.56 -31.20
CA VAL A 490 9.20 46.67 -32.66
C VAL A 490 8.36 47.80 -33.27
N THR A 491 7.12 47.99 -32.81
CA THR A 491 6.28 49.10 -33.28
C THR A 491 6.81 50.46 -32.84
N GLU A 492 7.28 50.59 -31.59
CA GLU A 492 7.88 51.82 -31.07
C GLU A 492 9.16 52.18 -31.82
N VAL A 493 10.07 51.22 -32.02
CA VAL A 493 11.31 51.40 -32.79
C VAL A 493 11.01 51.82 -34.23
N ARG A 494 9.95 51.28 -34.84
CA ARG A 494 9.54 51.68 -36.19
C ARG A 494 9.10 53.15 -36.24
N GLU A 495 8.34 53.61 -35.25
CA GLU A 495 7.89 55.00 -35.17
C GLU A 495 9.07 55.96 -34.90
N LEU A 496 9.97 55.60 -33.97
CA LEU A 496 11.19 56.37 -33.73
C LEU A 496 12.06 56.47 -34.99
N LYS A 497 12.20 55.37 -35.75
CA LYS A 497 12.93 55.38 -37.02
C LYS A 497 12.29 56.30 -38.06
N LYS A 498 10.96 56.37 -38.10
CA LYS A 498 10.22 57.29 -38.98
C LYS A 498 10.50 58.74 -38.59
N GLN A 499 10.37 59.09 -37.31
CA GLN A 499 10.66 60.43 -36.81
C GLN A 499 12.11 60.85 -37.08
N LEU A 500 13.07 59.93 -36.90
CA LEU A 500 14.48 60.17 -37.20
C LEU A 500 14.72 60.45 -38.69
N ASN A 501 14.05 59.72 -39.58
CA ASN A 501 14.16 59.97 -41.02
C ASN A 501 13.55 61.32 -41.41
N GLU A 502 12.44 61.71 -40.79
CA GLU A 502 11.81 63.02 -41.01
C GLU A 502 12.71 64.18 -40.55
N THR A 503 13.32 64.07 -39.37
CA THR A 503 14.28 65.08 -38.89
C THR A 503 15.55 65.13 -39.74
N HIS A 504 16.08 63.98 -40.18
CA HIS A 504 17.19 63.96 -41.14
C HIS A 504 16.85 64.62 -42.47
N ALA A 505 15.63 64.42 -43.00
CA ALA A 505 15.18 65.06 -44.22
C ALA A 505 15.10 66.59 -44.06
N LYS A 506 14.51 67.08 -42.96
CA LYS A 506 14.46 68.52 -42.62
C LYS A 506 15.86 69.12 -42.46
N LEU A 507 16.76 68.41 -41.78
CA LEU A 507 18.14 68.88 -41.62
C LEU A 507 18.86 68.98 -42.98
N ARG A 508 18.59 68.05 -43.91
CA ARG A 508 19.16 68.10 -45.26
C ARG A 508 18.63 69.30 -46.04
N THR A 509 17.34 69.62 -45.96
CA THR A 509 16.76 70.80 -46.65
C THR A 509 17.34 72.09 -46.08
N GLU A 510 17.40 72.23 -44.76
CA GLU A 510 18.04 73.37 -44.08
C GLU A 510 19.52 73.52 -44.48
N GLN A 511 20.25 72.41 -44.57
CA GLN A 511 21.65 72.43 -45.00
C GLN A 511 21.80 72.90 -46.45
N SER A 512 20.90 72.47 -47.35
CA SER A 512 20.88 72.92 -48.74
C SER A 512 20.54 74.42 -48.84
N GLU A 513 19.60 74.91 -48.04
CA GLU A 513 19.25 76.33 -47.98
C GLU A 513 20.41 77.17 -47.43
N ARG A 514 21.08 76.73 -46.37
CA ARG A 514 22.30 77.38 -45.86
C ARG A 514 23.40 77.47 -46.91
N GLN A 515 23.60 76.40 -47.70
CA GLN A 515 24.55 76.42 -48.82
C GLN A 515 24.15 77.45 -49.88
N LYS A 516 22.86 77.56 -50.20
CA LYS A 516 22.34 78.57 -51.14
C LYS A 516 22.55 79.98 -50.62
N VAL A 517 22.18 80.26 -49.36
CA VAL A 517 22.36 81.57 -48.72
C VAL A 517 23.84 81.95 -48.64
N ALA A 518 24.72 81.00 -48.27
CA ALA A 518 26.17 81.23 -48.27
C ALA A 518 26.69 81.59 -49.68
N GLY A 519 26.17 80.94 -50.72
CA GLY A 519 26.47 81.27 -52.12
C GLY A 519 25.98 82.66 -52.53
N ASP A 520 24.76 83.03 -52.16
CA ASP A 520 24.18 84.35 -52.46
C ASP A 520 24.88 85.47 -51.68
N LEU A 521 25.27 85.23 -50.42
CA LEU A 521 26.11 86.14 -49.64
C LEU A 521 27.46 86.38 -50.32
N HIS A 522 28.11 85.34 -50.84
CA HIS A 522 29.37 85.49 -51.56
C HIS A 522 29.22 86.37 -52.81
N LYS A 523 28.12 86.20 -53.58
CA LYS A 523 27.81 87.08 -54.72
C LYS A 523 27.55 88.52 -54.30
N ALA A 524 26.83 88.73 -53.19
CA ALA A 524 26.57 90.06 -52.64
C ALA A 524 27.88 90.73 -52.20
N GLN A 525 28.78 89.99 -51.55
CA GLN A 525 30.11 90.48 -51.16
C GLN A 525 30.93 90.90 -52.39
N GLN A 526 30.99 90.08 -53.43
CA GLN A 526 31.65 90.45 -54.70
C GLN A 526 31.05 91.71 -55.33
N SER A 527 29.72 91.86 -55.27
CA SER A 527 29.03 93.05 -55.77
C SER A 527 29.36 94.30 -54.95
N LEU A 528 29.42 94.16 -53.62
CA LEU A 528 29.81 95.23 -52.70
C LEU A 528 31.25 95.68 -52.94
N ASP A 529 32.19 94.75 -53.06
CA ASP A 529 33.61 95.05 -53.35
C ASP A 529 33.75 95.80 -54.68
N LEU A 530 32.95 95.42 -55.70
CA LEU A 530 32.88 96.12 -56.98
C LEU A 530 32.34 97.55 -56.84
N ILE A 531 31.30 97.75 -56.03
CA ILE A 531 30.75 99.09 -55.74
C ILE A 531 31.77 99.94 -54.97
N GLN A 532 32.39 99.39 -53.93
CA GLN A 532 33.44 100.06 -53.16
C GLN A 532 34.62 100.46 -54.06
N SER A 533 35.07 99.57 -54.95
CA SER A 533 36.09 99.89 -55.96
C SER A 533 35.69 101.05 -56.88
N LYS A 534 34.42 101.08 -57.34
CA LYS A 534 33.89 102.18 -58.16
C LYS A 534 33.81 103.51 -57.38
N ILE A 535 33.44 103.48 -56.10
CA ILE A 535 33.40 104.66 -55.23
C ILE A 535 34.81 105.23 -55.02
N VAL A 536 35.81 104.39 -54.72
CA VAL A 536 37.22 104.81 -54.59
C VAL A 536 37.71 105.45 -55.89
N LYS A 537 37.28 104.93 -57.05
CA LYS A 537 37.63 105.48 -58.36
C LYS A 537 36.95 106.83 -58.64
N ALA A 538 35.69 107.01 -58.23
CA ALA A 538 34.97 108.27 -58.33
C ALA A 538 35.48 109.34 -57.35
N ALA A 539 35.94 108.94 -56.16
CA ALA A 539 36.58 109.82 -55.18
C ALA A 539 38.00 110.28 -55.59
N GLY A 540 38.66 109.55 -56.51
CA GLY A 540 39.96 109.93 -57.07
C GLY A 540 39.91 111.00 -58.16
N ASP A 541 38.73 111.30 -58.72
CA ASP A 541 38.54 112.16 -59.91
C ASP A 541 37.84 113.50 -59.62
N THR A 542 37.92 114.07 -58.40
CA THR A 542 37.32 115.40 -58.13
C THR A 542 38.20 116.29 -57.26
N THR A 543 38.84 117.27 -57.90
CA THR A 543 39.39 118.47 -57.26
C THR A 543 38.28 119.49 -57.01
N VAL A 544 38.15 119.90 -55.73
CA VAL A 544 37.46 121.10 -55.20
C VAL A 544 35.92 121.08 -55.19
N ILE A 545 35.30 121.00 -54.00
CA ILE A 545 34.61 122.10 -53.30
C ILE A 545 34.25 121.67 -51.86
N GLU A 546 34.48 122.61 -50.94
CA GLU A 546 34.25 122.60 -49.50
C GLU A 546 32.77 122.68 -49.08
N ASN A 547 32.55 122.35 -47.79
CA ASN A 547 31.44 122.70 -46.88
C ASN A 547 30.19 121.78 -46.99
N SER A 548 29.55 121.28 -45.92
CA SER A 548 29.51 121.66 -44.50
C SER A 548 28.94 120.51 -43.64
N ASP A 549 29.16 120.60 -42.33
CA ASP A 549 28.58 119.86 -41.20
C ASP A 549 27.12 119.36 -41.30
N VAL A 550 26.91 118.11 -40.85
CA VAL A 550 25.83 117.56 -39.98
C VAL A 550 26.41 116.24 -39.42
N SER A 551 26.92 116.17 -38.18
CA SER A 551 26.23 116.00 -36.89
C SER A 551 25.39 114.71 -36.70
N GLN A 552 25.94 113.89 -35.80
CA GLN A 552 25.32 112.98 -34.83
C GLN A 552 24.65 111.66 -35.24
N GLU A 553 25.14 110.61 -34.56
CA GLU A 553 24.39 109.47 -34.00
C GLU A 553 23.86 108.47 -35.06
N THR A 554 24.19 107.17 -35.09
CA THR A 554 24.49 106.17 -34.05
C THR A 554 24.95 104.92 -34.80
N GLU A 555 26.23 104.54 -34.77
CA GLU A 555 26.66 103.20 -35.22
C GLU A 555 27.77 102.59 -34.35
N SER A 556 27.97 103.12 -33.14
CA SER A 556 28.72 102.42 -32.09
C SER A 556 27.84 101.49 -31.24
N SER A 557 26.50 101.64 -31.28
CA SER A 557 25.61 100.80 -30.47
C SER A 557 25.31 99.43 -31.11
N GLU A 558 25.18 99.29 -32.44
CA GLU A 558 24.78 98.01 -33.06
C GLU A 558 25.92 97.02 -33.26
N LYS A 559 27.15 97.48 -33.53
CA LYS A 559 28.33 96.58 -33.58
C LYS A 559 28.76 96.12 -32.20
N GLU A 560 28.61 96.96 -31.18
CA GLU A 560 28.89 96.58 -29.80
C GLU A 560 27.74 95.76 -29.19
N THR A 561 26.47 96.06 -29.46
CA THR A 561 25.35 95.17 -29.05
C THR A 561 25.29 93.86 -29.82
N MET A 562 25.61 93.81 -31.12
CA MET A 562 25.70 92.52 -31.83
C MET A 562 26.91 91.71 -31.38
N SER A 563 28.07 92.32 -31.11
CA SER A 563 29.22 91.55 -30.57
C SER A 563 29.01 91.13 -29.11
N VAL A 564 28.34 91.93 -28.27
CA VAL A 564 27.94 91.55 -26.92
C VAL A 564 26.85 90.47 -26.94
N SER A 565 25.87 90.56 -27.84
CA SER A 565 24.82 89.53 -28.05
C SER A 565 25.41 88.23 -28.57
N LEU A 566 26.33 88.29 -29.53
CA LEU A 566 27.01 87.10 -30.06
C LEU A 566 27.90 86.46 -28.98
N ASN A 567 28.65 87.27 -28.22
CA ASN A 567 29.45 86.77 -27.10
C ASN A 567 28.59 86.20 -25.97
N GLN A 568 27.43 86.80 -25.66
CA GLN A 568 26.45 86.21 -24.73
C GLN A 568 25.88 84.89 -25.27
N THR A 569 25.56 84.81 -26.56
CA THR A 569 25.04 83.59 -27.19
C THR A 569 26.10 82.49 -27.20
N VAL A 570 27.36 82.84 -27.49
CA VAL A 570 28.51 81.92 -27.42
C VAL A 570 28.73 81.43 -25.98
N THR A 571 28.59 82.32 -24.99
CA THR A 571 28.72 81.96 -23.57
C THR A 571 27.58 81.04 -23.13
N GLN A 572 26.34 81.29 -23.56
CA GLN A 572 25.19 80.42 -23.30
C GLN A 572 25.34 79.05 -23.95
N LEU A 573 25.84 78.99 -25.19
CA LEU A 573 26.15 77.73 -25.88
C LEU A 573 27.29 76.96 -25.17
N GLN A 574 28.32 77.65 -24.67
CA GLN A 574 29.37 77.02 -23.87
C GLN A 574 28.83 76.47 -22.55
N GLN A 575 27.94 77.20 -21.86
CA GLN A 575 27.30 76.72 -20.63
C GLN A 575 26.38 75.52 -20.88
N LEU A 576 25.58 75.52 -21.96
CA LEU A 576 24.74 74.39 -22.33
C LEU A 576 25.59 73.17 -22.71
N LEU A 577 26.68 73.36 -23.46
CA LEU A 577 27.60 72.28 -23.81
C LEU A 577 28.26 71.69 -22.56
N GLN A 578 28.64 72.53 -21.59
CA GLN A 578 29.21 72.08 -20.32
C GLN A 578 28.18 71.33 -19.46
N ALA A 579 26.92 71.78 -19.44
CA ALA A 579 25.83 71.10 -18.74
C ALA A 579 25.49 69.74 -19.37
N VAL A 580 25.43 69.66 -20.71
CA VAL A 580 25.21 68.41 -21.44
C VAL A 580 26.37 67.43 -21.22
N ASN A 581 27.62 67.91 -21.24
CA ASN A 581 28.77 67.06 -20.92
C ASN A 581 28.74 66.55 -19.46
N GLN A 582 28.31 67.36 -18.50
CA GLN A 582 28.12 66.90 -17.12
C GLN A 582 27.00 65.87 -16.99
N GLN A 583 25.89 66.03 -17.72
CA GLN A 583 24.82 65.02 -17.77
C GLN A 583 25.30 63.71 -18.37
N LEU A 584 26.02 63.74 -19.49
CA LEU A 584 26.61 62.55 -20.12
C LEU A 584 27.62 61.85 -19.20
N THR A 585 28.37 62.60 -18.40
CA THR A 585 29.32 62.03 -17.43
C THR A 585 28.59 61.36 -16.28
N LYS A 586 27.54 61.99 -15.75
CA LYS A 586 26.67 61.39 -14.71
C LYS A 586 25.92 60.17 -15.21
N GLU A 587 25.47 60.18 -16.46
CA GLU A 587 24.79 59.04 -17.08
C GLU A 587 25.76 57.86 -17.23
N LYS A 588 27.00 58.12 -17.68
CA LYS A 588 28.08 57.10 -17.69
C LYS A 588 28.38 56.53 -16.31
N GLU A 589 28.46 57.35 -15.28
CA GLU A 589 28.66 56.90 -13.90
C GLU A 589 27.46 56.07 -13.39
N HIS A 590 26.24 56.44 -13.77
CA HIS A 590 25.03 55.70 -13.39
C HIS A 590 24.98 54.30 -14.04
N TYR A 591 25.47 54.14 -15.27
CA TYR A 591 25.58 52.83 -15.92
C TYR A 591 26.72 51.97 -15.36
N GLN A 592 27.77 52.54 -14.77
CA GLN A 592 28.86 51.78 -14.12
C GLN A 592 28.52 51.27 -12.71
N VAL A 593 27.42 51.73 -12.10
CA VAL A 593 26.96 51.29 -10.76
C VAL A 593 25.90 50.18 -10.85
N LEU A 594 25.50 49.79 -12.07
CA LEU A 594 24.47 48.77 -12.35
C LEU A 594 25.03 47.45 -12.93
N GLU A 595 26.35 47.33 -13.08
CA GLU A 595 27.09 46.04 -13.13
C GLU A 595 27.66 45.73 -11.74
#